data_AF-A0AAD2E1T4-F1
#
_entry.id   AF-A0AAD2E1T4-F1
#
_cell.length_a   1.000
_cell.length_b   1.000
_cell.length_c   1.000
_cell.angle_alpha   90.00
_cell.angle_beta   90.00
_cell.angle_gamma   90.00
#
_symmetry.space_group_name_H-M   'P 1'
#
loop_
_entity.id
_entity.type
_entity.pdbx_description
1 polymer ?
#
loop_
_entity_poly.entity_id
_entity_poly.type
_entity_poly.pdbx_seq_one_letter_code
_entity_poly.pdbx_strand_id
1 'polypeptide(L)'
;MHKKIDNLLEDIVREHEEDRLNSKGESSEEDILDLFLRFKEEGEFQIVITRDIIKANIFELFTAGTDTSATVIEWAMAEMMKNPRVMEKAQAEASLQVQG
;
A
#
# COMPACT_ATOMS: atom_id res chain seq x y z
N MET A 1 6.60 -4.41 -19.42
CA MET A 1 6.37 -3.88 -18.07
C MET A 1 5.01 -4.32 -17.54
N HIS A 2 3.90 -4.02 -18.23
CA HIS A 2 2.54 -4.42 -17.83
C HIS A 2 2.36 -5.89 -17.43
N LYS A 3 2.85 -6.86 -18.24
CA LYS A 3 2.76 -8.29 -17.90
C LYS A 3 3.44 -8.67 -16.58
N LYS A 4 4.53 -7.99 -16.20
CA LYS A 4 5.22 -8.27 -14.94
C LYS A 4 4.42 -7.77 -13.74
N ILE A 5 3.83 -6.57 -13.87
CA ILE A 5 2.98 -5.97 -12.86
C ILE A 5 1.71 -6.81 -12.69
N ASP A 6 1.09 -7.21 -13.80
CA ASP A 6 -0.09 -8.06 -13.78
C ASP A 6 0.17 -9.40 -13.07
N ASN A 7 1.29 -10.08 -13.38
CA ASN A 7 1.68 -11.30 -12.69
C ASN A 7 1.92 -11.07 -11.18
N LEU A 8 2.59 -9.97 -10.81
CA LEU A 8 2.82 -9.64 -9.40
C LEU A 8 1.50 -9.43 -8.65
N LEU A 9 0.58 -8.65 -9.23
CA LEU A 9 -0.74 -8.40 -8.64
C LEU A 9 -1.56 -9.69 -8.55
N GLU A 10 -1.44 -10.57 -9.54
CA GLU A 10 -2.07 -11.88 -9.53
C GLU A 10 -1.54 -12.77 -8.40
N ASP A 11 -0.22 -12.78 -8.19
CA ASP A 11 0.41 -13.53 -7.10
C ASP A 11 -0.04 -13.00 -5.73
N ILE A 12 -0.11 -11.68 -5.54
CA ILE A 12 -0.60 -11.04 -4.31
C ILE A 12 -2.07 -11.43 -4.03
N VAL A 13 -2.94 -11.36 -5.04
CA VAL A 13 -4.36 -11.73 -4.86
C VAL A 13 -4.49 -13.21 -4.52
N ARG A 14 -3.69 -14.08 -5.16
CA ARG A 14 -3.70 -15.53 -4.89
C ARG A 14 -3.26 -15.83 -3.45
N GLU A 15 -2.21 -15.17 -2.97
CA GLU A 15 -1.72 -15.32 -1.59
C GLU A 15 -2.81 -14.99 -0.57
N HIS A 16 -3.53 -13.87 -0.75
CA HIS A 16 -4.64 -13.50 0.15
C HIS A 16 -5.83 -14.46 0.06
N GLU A 17 -6.14 -15.00 -1.12
CA GLU A 17 -7.16 -16.05 -1.25
C GLU A 17 -6.76 -17.33 -0.51
N GLU A 18 -5.50 -17.75 -0.60
CA GLU A 18 -4.97 -18.92 0.10
C GLU A 18 -4.96 -18.71 1.62
N ASP A 19 -4.53 -17.54 2.09
CA ASP A 19 -4.49 -17.20 3.52
C ASP A 19 -5.90 -17.18 4.13
N ARG A 20 -6.89 -16.58 3.45
CA ARG A 20 -8.30 -16.59 3.88
C ARG A 20 -8.90 -17.99 3.97
N LEU A 21 -8.48 -18.91 3.09
CA LEU A 21 -8.92 -20.31 3.14
C LEU A 21 -8.31 -21.07 4.33
N ASN A 22 -7.08 -20.73 4.69
CA ASN A 22 -6.32 -21.36 5.76
C ASN A 22 -6.66 -20.79 7.15
N SER A 23 -7.12 -19.54 7.24
CA SER A 23 -7.34 -18.81 8.50
C SER A 23 -8.73 -18.99 9.14
N LYS A 24 -9.53 -20.00 8.72
CA LYS A 24 -10.92 -20.25 9.19
C LYS A 24 -11.06 -20.38 10.71
N GLY A 25 -11.11 -19.24 11.42
CA GLY A 25 -11.38 -19.15 12.86
C GLY A 25 -10.40 -18.29 13.67
N GLU A 26 -9.30 -17.82 13.10
CA GLU A 26 -8.41 -16.85 13.77
C GLU A 26 -8.67 -15.45 13.24
N SER A 27 -8.77 -14.48 14.15
CA SER A 27 -8.90 -13.06 13.85
C SER A 27 -7.58 -12.54 13.25
N SER A 28 -7.28 -12.89 12.00
CA SER A 28 -6.30 -12.16 11.22
C SER A 28 -6.79 -10.72 11.05
N GLU A 29 -5.88 -9.76 11.10
CA GLU A 29 -6.19 -8.36 10.83
C GLU A 29 -6.65 -8.24 9.38
N GLU A 30 -7.93 -7.96 9.17
CA GLU A 30 -8.53 -7.82 7.84
C GLU A 30 -7.94 -6.60 7.13
N ASP A 31 -7.39 -6.81 5.94
CA ASP A 31 -6.87 -5.72 5.12
C ASP A 31 -7.81 -5.34 3.96
N ILE A 32 -7.41 -4.35 3.16
CA ILE A 32 -8.22 -3.84 2.05
C ILE A 32 -8.45 -4.92 0.96
N LEU A 33 -7.51 -5.85 0.76
CA LEU A 33 -7.66 -6.94 -0.21
C LEU A 33 -8.67 -7.96 0.28
N ASP A 34 -8.62 -8.28 1.56
CA ASP A 34 -9.60 -9.15 2.21
C ASP A 34 -11.02 -8.58 2.07
N LEU A 35 -11.18 -7.26 2.25
CA LEU A 35 -12.44 -6.57 2.02
C LEU A 35 -12.93 -6.72 0.59
N PHE A 36 -12.06 -6.48 -0.41
CA PHE A 36 -12.43 -6.62 -1.82
C PHE A 36 -12.82 -8.06 -2.19
N LEU A 37 -12.10 -9.05 -1.65
CA LEU A 37 -12.40 -10.46 -1.87
C LEU A 37 -13.73 -10.86 -1.22
N ARG A 38 -13.99 -10.40 0.02
CA ARG A 38 -15.28 -10.61 0.70
C ARG A 38 -16.43 -9.99 -0.09
N PHE A 39 -16.29 -8.75 -0.54
CA PHE A 39 -17.32 -8.06 -1.31
C PHE A 39 -17.61 -8.72 -2.66
N LYS A 40 -16.59 -9.30 -3.30
CA LYS A 40 -16.75 -10.11 -4.50
C LYS A 40 -17.55 -11.39 -4.24
N GLU A 41 -17.39 -12.02 -3.08
CA GLU A 41 -18.10 -13.23 -2.67
C GLU A 41 -19.55 -12.97 -2.25
N GLU A 42 -19.79 -11.89 -1.49
CA GLU A 42 -21.12 -11.56 -0.97
C GLU A 42 -22.04 -10.96 -2.04
N GLY A 43 -21.48 -10.36 -3.10
CA GLY A 43 -22.24 -9.78 -4.20
C GLY A 43 -23.11 -8.58 -3.77
N GLU A 44 -22.74 -7.90 -2.68
CA GLU A 44 -23.52 -6.81 -2.07
C GLU A 44 -23.54 -5.52 -2.90
N PHE A 45 -22.62 -5.36 -3.85
CA PHE A 45 -22.52 -4.17 -4.66
C PHE A 45 -23.31 -4.29 -5.96
N GLN A 46 -23.92 -3.19 -6.40
CA GLN A 46 -24.53 -3.08 -7.75
C GLN A 46 -23.51 -3.27 -8.88
N ILE A 47 -22.21 -3.16 -8.55
CA ILE A 47 -21.09 -3.40 -9.46
C ILE A 47 -20.52 -4.78 -9.15
N VAL A 48 -20.38 -5.62 -10.17
CA VAL A 48 -19.69 -6.91 -10.06
C VAL A 48 -18.21 -6.64 -9.82
N ILE A 49 -17.72 -6.94 -8.62
CA ILE A 49 -16.28 -6.87 -8.33
C ILE A 49 -15.59 -8.02 -9.04
N THR A 50 -14.82 -7.69 -10.07
CA THR A 50 -14.02 -8.66 -10.82
C THR A 50 -12.58 -8.68 -10.31
N ARG A 51 -11.85 -9.77 -10.60
CA ARG A 51 -10.42 -9.85 -10.27
C ARG A 51 -9.61 -8.71 -10.90
N ASP A 52 -9.95 -8.29 -12.11
CA ASP A 52 -9.28 -7.16 -12.78
C ASP A 52 -9.55 -5.84 -12.07
N ILE A 53 -10.76 -5.63 -11.55
CA ILE A 53 -11.09 -4.45 -10.73
C ILE A 53 -10.26 -4.46 -9.44
N ILE A 54 -10.14 -5.62 -8.78
CA ILE A 54 -9.30 -5.76 -7.59
C ILE A 54 -7.86 -5.37 -7.92
N LYS A 55 -7.24 -6.01 -8.93
CA LYS A 55 -5.86 -5.70 -9.36
C LYS A 55 -5.67 -4.22 -9.72
N ALA A 56 -6.64 -3.62 -10.41
CA ALA A 56 -6.58 -2.21 -10.77
C ALA A 56 -6.57 -1.28 -9.55
N ASN A 57 -7.44 -1.52 -8.55
CA ASN A 57 -7.51 -0.71 -7.34
C ASN A 57 -6.23 -0.81 -6.50
N ILE A 58 -5.66 -2.02 -6.38
CA ILE A 58 -4.37 -2.22 -5.70
C ILE A 58 -3.28 -1.41 -6.38
N PHE A 59 -3.22 -1.51 -7.71
CA PHE A 59 -2.25 -0.78 -8.49
C PHE A 59 -2.40 0.74 -8.35
N GLU A 60 -3.62 1.26 -8.39
CA GLU A 60 -3.91 2.68 -8.18
C GLU A 60 -3.49 3.15 -6.79
N LEU A 61 -3.79 2.39 -5.74
CA LEU A 61 -3.42 2.75 -4.37
C LEU A 61 -1.90 2.90 -4.22
N PHE A 62 -1.12 1.92 -4.69
CA PHE A 62 0.34 1.98 -4.60
C PHE A 62 0.93 3.09 -5.46
N THR A 63 0.46 3.26 -6.70
CA THR A 63 1.02 4.26 -7.61
C THR A 63 0.69 5.68 -7.17
N ALA A 64 -0.56 5.95 -6.81
CA ALA A 64 -1.00 7.27 -6.35
C ALA A 64 -0.32 7.69 -5.04
N GLY A 65 -0.17 6.76 -4.09
CA GLY A 65 0.46 7.04 -2.80
C GLY A 65 1.98 7.23 -2.91
N THR A 66 2.65 6.42 -3.73
CA THR A 66 4.12 6.43 -3.82
C THR A 66 4.63 7.69 -4.52
N ASP A 67 4.08 8.03 -5.68
CA ASP A 67 4.60 9.14 -6.50
C ASP A 67 4.44 10.50 -5.78
N THR A 68 3.28 10.70 -5.15
CA THR A 68 2.99 11.93 -4.38
C THR A 68 3.86 12.04 -3.12
N SER A 69 3.96 10.97 -2.32
CA SER A 69 4.77 10.97 -1.10
C SER A 69 6.26 11.13 -1.39
N ALA A 70 6.77 10.45 -2.41
CA ALA A 70 8.16 10.59 -2.84
C ALA A 70 8.46 12.03 -3.26
N THR A 71 7.58 12.63 -4.07
CA THR A 71 7.70 14.04 -4.48
C THR A 71 7.76 14.97 -3.27
N VAL A 72 6.88 14.79 -2.28
CA VAL A 72 6.88 15.62 -1.06
C VAL A 72 8.19 15.48 -0.29
N ILE A 73 8.70 14.24 -0.14
CA ILE A 73 9.97 13.98 0.55
C ILE A 73 11.15 14.61 -0.20
N GLU A 74 11.18 14.49 -1.53
CA GLU A 74 12.20 15.11 -2.37
C GLU A 74 12.24 16.63 -2.19
N TRP A 75 11.08 17.29 -2.22
CA TRP A 75 10.99 18.73 -1.98
C TRP A 75 11.41 19.11 -0.56
N ALA A 76 10.97 18.34 0.45
CA ALA A 76 11.36 18.58 1.83
C ALA A 76 12.89 18.50 1.99
N MET A 77 13.54 17.47 1.42
CA MET A 77 14.99 17.32 1.46
C MET A 77 15.70 18.47 0.72
N ALA A 78 15.21 18.84 -0.47
CA ALA A 78 15.79 19.95 -1.23
C ALA A 78 15.73 21.29 -0.47
N GLU A 79 14.62 21.56 0.23
CA GLU A 79 14.47 22.77 1.04
C GLU A 79 15.30 22.71 2.33
N MET A 80 15.42 21.54 2.98
CA MET A 80 16.31 21.36 4.12
C MET A 80 17.78 21.60 3.74
N MET A 81 18.22 21.11 2.58
CA MET A 81 19.59 21.35 2.09
C MET A 81 19.90 22.84 1.86
N LYS A 82 18.88 23.64 1.50
CA LYS A 82 19.01 25.10 1.36
C LYS A 82 18.98 25.83 2.72
N ASN A 83 18.48 25.20 3.78
CA ASN A 83 18.37 25.78 5.11
C ASN A 83 19.07 24.91 6.17
N PRO A 84 20.39 25.10 6.38
CA PRO A 84 21.20 24.26 7.27
C PRO A 84 20.68 24.15 8.70
N ARG A 85 20.03 25.21 9.23
CA ARG A 85 19.43 25.20 10.58
C ARG A 85 18.27 24.21 10.70
N VAL A 86 17.44 24.10 9.65
CA VAL A 86 16.32 23.17 9.61
C VAL A 86 16.83 21.74 9.46
N MET A 87 17.83 21.52 8.60
CA MET A 87 18.48 20.21 8.43
C MET A 87 19.09 19.68 9.74
N GLU A 88 19.83 20.52 10.47
CA GLU A 88 20.44 20.14 11.75
C GLU A 88 19.38 19.73 12.78
N LYS A 89 18.27 20.47 12.86
CA LYS A 89 17.16 20.12 13.74
C LYS A 89 16.51 18.77 13.35
N ALA A 90 16.22 18.56 12.07
CA ALA A 90 15.62 17.31 11.59
C ALA A 90 16.52 16.08 11.85
N GLN A 91 17.84 16.23 11.66
CA GLN A 91 18.81 15.17 11.97
C GLN A 91 18.90 14.87 13.47
N ALA A 92 18.84 15.91 14.31
CA ALA A 92 18.81 15.74 15.76
C ALA A 92 17.53 14.99 16.19
N GLU A 93 16.37 15.35 15.64
CA GLU A 93 15.09 14.67 15.91
C GLU A 93 15.13 13.19 15.49
N ALA A 94 15.61 12.89 14.27
CA ALA A 94 15.75 11.52 13.80
C ALA A 94 16.70 10.68 14.68
N SER A 95 17.81 11.28 15.13
CA SER A 95 18.79 10.60 16.00
C SER A 95 18.24 10.32 17.40
N LEU A 96 17.34 11.17 17.91
CA LEU A 96 16.66 10.98 19.19
C LEU A 96 15.62 9.86 19.13
N GLN A 97 14.86 9.76 18.04
CA GLN A 97 13.84 8.72 17.86
C GLN A 97 14.43 7.31 17.67
N VAL A 98 15.62 7.19 17.05
CA VAL A 98 16.26 5.89 16.81
C VAL A 98 16.86 5.26 18.08
N GLN A 99 17.03 6.04 19.16
CA GLN A 99 17.57 5.54 20.44
C GLN A 99 16.49 5.21 21.49
N GLY A 100 15.20 5.35 21.13
CA GLY A 100 14.04 5.08 22.00
C GLY A 100 13.37 3.73 21.77
#